data_AF-A0A073K9L9-F1
#
_entry.id   AF-A0A073K9L9-F1
#
_cell.length_a   1.000
_cell.length_b   1.000
_cell.length_c   1.000
_cell.angle_alpha   90.00
_cell.angle_beta   90.00
_cell.angle_gamma   90.00
#
_symmetry.space_group_name_H-M   'P 1'
#
loop_
_entity.id
_entity.type
_entity.pdbx_description
1 polymer ?
#
loop_
_entity_poly.entity_id
_entity_poly.type
_entity_poly.pdbx_seq_one_letter_code
_entity_poly.pdbx_strand_id
1 'polypeptide(L)'
;MDISKVQELVPVIMETYTDMSEKNNWIEVPKETKEITIYVKAKHTDTMLFWLVPTGTATWEERQLIGYDINGADGWSLKWNVSGKMLHHHICVQALGVTSISSDLINVHTEYK
;
A
#
# COMPACT_ATOMS: atom_id res chain seq x y z
N MET A 1 13.95 26.49 -29.62
CA MET A 1 14.03 25.55 -28.48
C MET A 1 12.91 24.56 -28.71
N ASP A 2 13.27 23.36 -29.16
CA ASP A 2 12.31 22.28 -29.33
C ASP A 2 11.98 21.74 -27.93
N ILE A 3 10.77 22.03 -27.45
CA ILE A 3 10.25 21.46 -26.20
C ILE A 3 9.73 20.08 -26.57
N SER A 4 10.65 19.18 -26.95
CA SER A 4 10.35 17.77 -27.07
C SER A 4 9.71 17.35 -25.75
N LYS A 5 8.43 16.97 -25.82
CA LYS A 5 7.65 16.39 -24.71
C LYS A 5 8.59 15.51 -23.89
N VAL A 6 8.96 15.95 -22.70
CA VAL A 6 9.53 15.03 -21.72
C VAL A 6 8.44 13.98 -21.55
N GLN A 7 8.70 12.77 -22.01
CA GLN A 7 7.77 11.67 -21.79
C GLN A 7 7.77 11.44 -20.30
N GLU A 8 6.76 12.00 -19.62
CA GLU A 8 6.58 11.79 -18.20
C GLU A 8 6.44 10.29 -17.95
N LEU A 9 7.27 9.80 -17.03
CA LEU A 9 7.28 8.40 -16.69
C LEU A 9 6.10 8.15 -15.75
N VAL A 10 5.19 7.28 -16.17
CA VAL A 10 4.01 6.88 -15.40
C VAL A 10 4.48 6.06 -14.19
N PRO A 11 3.98 6.32 -12.97
CA PRO A 11 4.28 5.48 -11.82
C PRO A 11 3.82 4.05 -12.10
N VAL A 12 4.64 3.07 -11.72
CA VAL A 12 4.31 1.65 -11.88
C VAL A 12 4.59 0.95 -10.58
N ILE A 13 3.57 0.32 -10.00
CA ILE A 13 3.70 -0.64 -8.91
C ILE A 13 3.91 -2.02 -9.52
N MET A 14 5.03 -2.64 -9.18
CA MET A 14 5.37 -3.99 -9.64
C MET A 14 4.91 -5.06 -8.64
N GLU A 15 4.97 -4.74 -7.34
CA GLU A 15 4.63 -5.67 -6.27
C GLU A 15 4.35 -4.93 -4.96
N THR A 16 3.34 -5.37 -4.24
CA THR A 16 3.06 -4.99 -2.85
C THR A 16 3.07 -6.24 -1.98
N TYR A 17 3.83 -6.22 -0.89
CA TYR A 17 3.95 -7.37 0.02
C TYR A 17 4.20 -6.92 1.46
N THR A 18 4.19 -7.86 2.39
CA THR A 18 4.42 -7.57 3.82
C THR A 18 5.44 -8.53 4.43
N ASP A 19 5.82 -8.28 5.67
CA ASP A 19 6.58 -9.21 6.52
C ASP A 19 5.72 -10.33 7.15
N MET A 20 4.42 -10.38 6.82
CA MET A 20 3.48 -11.40 7.27
C MET A 20 3.22 -12.45 6.18
N SER A 21 2.74 -13.62 6.57
CA SER A 21 2.43 -14.71 5.64
C SER A 21 1.16 -14.45 4.85
N GLU A 22 1.17 -14.83 3.58
CA GLU A 22 -0.03 -14.84 2.74
C GLU A 22 -0.59 -16.25 2.62
N LYS A 23 -1.90 -16.40 2.80
CA LYS A 23 -2.63 -17.65 2.61
C LYS A 23 -3.97 -17.36 1.94
N ASN A 24 -4.27 -18.11 0.88
CA ASN A 24 -5.52 -17.96 0.12
C ASN A 24 -5.84 -16.51 -0.28
N ASN A 25 -4.81 -15.75 -0.72
CA ASN A 25 -4.93 -14.33 -1.12
C ASN A 25 -5.23 -13.36 0.05
N TRP A 26 -4.91 -13.75 1.28
CA TRP A 26 -5.00 -12.92 2.49
C TRP A 26 -3.67 -12.88 3.21
N ILE A 27 -3.20 -11.67 3.53
CA ILE A 27 -2.16 -11.46 4.53
C ILE A 27 -2.76 -11.76 5.90
N GLU A 28 -2.19 -12.77 6.55
CA GLU A 28 -2.61 -13.27 7.84
C GLU A 28 -1.81 -12.57 8.96
N VAL A 29 -2.51 -11.79 9.79
CA VAL A 29 -1.91 -11.01 10.89
C VAL A 29 -2.30 -11.63 12.22
N PRO A 30 -1.37 -12.24 12.99
CA PRO A 30 -1.66 -12.74 14.33
C PRO A 30 -2.22 -11.65 15.24
N LYS A 31 -3.21 -11.98 16.08
CA LYS A 31 -3.93 -11.03 16.94
C LYS A 31 -3.02 -10.22 17.88
N GLU A 32 -1.93 -10.81 18.33
CA GLU A 32 -0.92 -10.21 19.20
C GLU A 32 0.11 -9.33 18.48
N THR A 33 0.06 -9.29 17.15
CA THR A 33 0.95 -8.46 16.33
C THR A 33 0.75 -6.99 16.66
N LYS A 34 1.86 -6.30 16.92
CA LYS A 34 1.85 -4.86 17.21
C LYS A 34 2.09 -4.01 15.97
N GLU A 35 2.95 -4.49 15.08
CA GLU A 35 3.41 -3.78 13.90
C GLU A 35 3.56 -4.77 12.75
N ILE A 36 3.20 -4.33 11.56
CA ILE A 36 3.56 -4.97 10.29
C ILE A 36 4.30 -3.96 9.43
N THR A 37 5.11 -4.45 8.50
CA THR A 37 5.75 -3.60 7.48
C THR A 37 5.16 -3.92 6.12
N ILE A 38 4.64 -2.89 5.45
CA ILE A 38 4.17 -2.96 4.06
C ILE A 38 5.31 -2.48 3.18
N TYR A 39 5.68 -3.27 2.18
CA TYR A 39 6.73 -2.95 1.21
C TYR A 39 6.12 -2.83 -0.18
N VAL A 40 6.65 -1.89 -0.97
CA VAL A 40 6.22 -1.69 -2.36
C VAL A 40 7.43 -1.60 -3.27
N LYS A 41 7.45 -2.42 -4.33
CA LYS A 41 8.40 -2.26 -5.43
C LYS A 41 7.73 -1.42 -6.50
N ALA A 42 8.15 -0.16 -6.62
CA ALA A 42 7.60 0.77 -7.60
C ALA A 42 8.68 1.57 -8.34
N LYS A 43 8.33 2.10 -9.51
CA LYS A 43 9.17 2.99 -10.33
C LYS A 43 8.44 4.28 -10.62
N HIS A 44 9.19 5.33 -10.94
CA HIS A 44 8.67 6.63 -11.40
C HIS A 44 7.64 7.22 -10.43
N THR A 45 7.92 7.08 -9.15
CA THR A 45 7.03 7.45 -8.05
C THR A 45 7.72 8.52 -7.23
N ASP A 46 6.99 9.57 -6.89
CA ASP A 46 7.45 10.67 -6.02
C ASP A 46 6.90 10.49 -4.60
N THR A 47 5.73 9.87 -4.46
CA THR A 47 5.10 9.62 -3.16
C THR A 47 4.30 8.33 -3.18
N MET A 48 4.40 7.53 -2.13
CA MET A 48 3.58 6.36 -1.89
C MET A 48 2.57 6.67 -0.78
N LEU A 49 1.28 6.45 -1.03
CA LEU A 49 0.22 6.53 -0.02
C LEU A 49 -0.25 5.13 0.34
N PHE A 50 -0.52 4.89 1.62
CA PHE A 50 -1.00 3.60 2.13
C PHE A 50 -2.36 3.82 2.79
N TRP A 51 -3.36 3.09 2.32
CA TRP A 51 -4.75 3.22 2.74
C TRP A 51 -5.24 1.90 3.33
N LEU A 52 -5.98 1.98 4.42
CA LEU A 52 -6.84 0.89 4.89
C LEU A 52 -8.24 1.11 4.33
N VAL A 53 -8.79 0.13 3.62
CA VAL A 53 -10.10 0.21 2.97
C VAL A 53 -10.98 -0.94 3.48
N PRO A 54 -12.22 -0.68 3.93
CA PRO A 54 -13.15 -1.76 4.29
C PRO A 54 -13.40 -2.71 3.11
N THR A 55 -13.57 -4.00 3.40
CA THR A 55 -14.02 -4.96 2.39
C THR A 55 -15.47 -4.69 1.99
N GLY A 56 -15.79 -4.85 0.70
CA GLY A 56 -17.16 -4.67 0.19
C GLY A 56 -17.19 -3.89 -1.12
N THR A 57 -18.39 -3.61 -1.60
CA THR A 57 -18.60 -2.81 -2.82
C THR A 57 -18.70 -1.33 -2.45
N ALA A 58 -18.02 -0.46 -3.22
CA ALA A 58 -18.08 1.00 -3.08
C ALA A 58 -17.61 1.57 -1.72
N THR A 59 -16.74 0.85 -0.99
CA THR A 59 -16.20 1.26 0.32
C THR A 59 -15.00 2.21 0.23
N TRP A 60 -14.58 2.62 -0.97
CA TRP A 60 -13.41 3.49 -1.16
C TRP A 60 -13.53 4.84 -0.43
N GLU A 61 -14.74 5.38 -0.29
CA GLU A 61 -14.99 6.63 0.43
C GLU A 61 -14.79 6.49 1.95
N GLU A 62 -14.76 5.27 2.48
CA GLU A 62 -14.53 4.97 3.89
C GLU A 62 -13.05 4.68 4.20
N ARG A 63 -12.16 4.84 3.21
CA ARG A 63 -10.73 4.58 3.38
C ARG A 63 -10.10 5.48 4.44
N GLN A 64 -9.12 4.93 5.13
CA GLN A 64 -8.31 5.64 6.13
C GLN A 64 -6.86 5.68 5.65
N LEU A 65 -6.26 6.87 5.62
CA LEU A 65 -4.82 7.00 5.38
C LEU A 65 -4.09 6.44 6.61
N ILE A 66 -3.31 5.38 6.42
CA ILE A 66 -2.51 4.77 7.50
C ILE A 66 -1.06 5.25 7.48
N GLY A 67 -0.59 5.81 6.37
CA GLY A 67 0.71 6.44 6.26
C GLY A 67 1.06 6.78 4.82
N TYR A 68 2.24 7.37 4.66
CA TYR A 68 2.81 7.72 3.37
C TYR A 68 4.33 7.68 3.43
N ASP A 69 4.96 7.56 2.27
CA ASP A 69 6.40 7.61 2.09
C ASP A 69 6.71 8.57 0.93
N ILE A 70 7.63 9.50 1.15
CA ILE A 70 8.05 10.53 0.18
C ILE A 70 9.50 10.35 -0.28
N ASN A 71 10.17 9.29 0.18
CA ASN A 71 11.58 9.06 -0.10
C ASN A 71 11.83 7.59 -0.41
N GLY A 72 11.72 7.21 -1.69
CA GLY A 72 12.00 5.84 -2.11
C GLY A 72 13.47 5.43 -2.12
N ALA A 73 14.41 6.20 -1.53
CA ALA A 73 15.84 5.91 -1.58
C ALA A 73 16.24 4.63 -0.82
N ASP A 74 15.52 4.30 0.25
CA ASP A 74 15.62 3.04 1.01
C ASP A 74 14.54 2.02 0.64
N GLY A 75 13.80 2.28 -0.44
CA GLY A 75 12.65 1.52 -0.89
C GLY A 75 11.34 2.03 -0.28
N TRP A 76 10.24 1.84 -1.00
CA TRP A 76 8.93 2.31 -0.54
C TRP A 76 8.38 1.40 0.54
N SER A 77 8.13 1.95 1.73
CA SER A 77 7.59 1.14 2.82
C SER A 77 6.80 1.93 3.86
N LEU A 78 5.99 1.20 4.63
CA LEU A 78 5.30 1.73 5.80
C LEU A 78 5.33 0.72 6.94
N LYS A 79 5.86 1.13 8.09
CA LYS A 79 5.64 0.45 9.36
C LYS A 79 4.31 0.89 9.94
N TRP A 80 3.38 -0.05 10.07
CA TRP A 80 2.02 0.23 10.50
C TRP A 80 1.71 -0.44 11.83
N ASN A 81 1.35 0.36 12.84
CA ASN A 81 0.91 -0.13 14.13
C ASN A 81 -0.51 -0.71 14.02
N VAL A 82 -0.59 -2.03 14.16
CA VAL A 82 -1.83 -2.83 14.13
C VAL A 82 -2.28 -3.30 15.50
N SER A 83 -1.59 -2.89 16.57
CA SER A 83 -1.87 -3.31 17.94
C SER A 83 -3.33 -3.06 18.31
N GLY A 84 -4.04 -4.13 18.69
CA GLY A 84 -5.44 -4.07 19.11
C GLY A 84 -6.45 -3.84 17.98
N LYS A 85 -6.02 -3.83 16.71
CA LYS A 85 -6.93 -3.75 15.56
C LYS A 85 -7.45 -5.14 15.19
N MET A 86 -8.72 -5.20 14.79
CA MET A 86 -9.32 -6.37 14.13
C MET A 86 -9.41 -6.07 12.64
N LEU A 87 -8.71 -6.87 11.84
CA LEU A 87 -8.57 -6.64 10.41
C LEU A 87 -9.44 -7.62 9.62
N HIS A 88 -10.24 -7.07 8.72
CA HIS A 88 -10.80 -7.72 7.56
C HIS A 88 -11.00 -6.63 6.50
N HIS A 89 -9.88 -6.24 5.89
CA HIS A 89 -9.76 -5.02 5.09
C HIS A 89 -8.91 -5.29 3.85
N HIS A 90 -8.86 -4.29 2.97
CA HIS A 90 -7.84 -4.15 1.97
C HIS A 90 -6.79 -3.13 2.42
N ILE A 91 -5.52 -3.39 2.11
CA ILE A 91 -4.49 -2.37 2.08
C ILE A 91 -4.36 -1.95 0.62
N CYS A 92 -4.74 -0.72 0.31
CA CYS A 92 -4.53 -0.14 -1.00
C CYS A 92 -3.31 0.78 -0.96
N VAL A 93 -2.39 0.59 -1.89
CA VAL A 93 -1.25 1.49 -2.07
C VAL A 93 -1.45 2.33 -3.32
N GLN A 94 -1.07 3.60 -3.26
CA GLN A 94 -1.08 4.50 -4.41
C GLN A 94 0.30 5.09 -4.63
N ALA A 95 0.85 4.84 -5.81
CA ALA A 95 2.08 5.44 -6.28
C ALA A 95 1.73 6.70 -7.08
N LEU A 96 2.11 7.87 -6.55
CA LEU A 96 1.87 9.17 -7.14
C LEU A 96 3.12 9.58 -7.93
N GLY A 97 2.95 9.82 -9.22
CA GLY A 97 3.89 10.61 -10.02
C GLY A 97 3.35 12.03 -10.21
N VAL A 98 4.07 12.84 -10.99
CA VAL A 98 3.75 14.25 -11.23
C VAL A 98 2.32 14.49 -11.72
N THR A 99 1.82 13.66 -12.64
CA THR A 99 0.51 13.86 -13.30
C THR A 99 -0.41 12.64 -13.26
N SER A 100 0.06 11.53 -12.72
CA SER A 100 -0.67 10.25 -12.76
C SER A 100 -0.47 9.45 -11.49
N ILE A 101 -1.38 8.50 -11.26
CA ILE A 101 -1.40 7.63 -10.09
C ILE A 101 -1.52 6.19 -10.57
N SER A 102 -0.72 5.31 -9.98
CA SER A 102 -0.89 3.86 -10.07
C SER A 102 -1.32 3.33 -8.71
N SER A 103 -2.02 2.20 -8.69
CA SER A 103 -2.53 1.62 -7.45
C SER A 103 -2.47 0.11 -7.48
N ASP A 104 -2.29 -0.47 -6.30
CA ASP A 104 -2.28 -1.90 -6.07
C ASP A 104 -3.00 -2.18 -4.73
N LEU A 105 -3.39 -3.44 -4.52
CA LEU A 105 -4.24 -3.81 -3.40
C LEU A 105 -3.95 -5.24 -2.93
N ILE A 106 -3.76 -5.38 -1.62
CA ILE A 106 -3.64 -6.67 -0.94
C ILE A 106 -4.72 -6.81 0.14
N ASN A 107 -5.17 -8.03 0.42
CA ASN A 107 -6.16 -8.28 1.46
C ASN A 107 -5.45 -8.57 2.79
N VAL A 108 -6.00 -8.08 3.91
CA VAL A 108 -5.43 -8.31 5.23
C VAL A 108 -6.51 -8.77 6.22
N HIS A 109 -6.19 -9.80 7.00
CA HIS A 109 -7.09 -10.38 7.98
C HIS A 109 -6.37 -10.71 9.28
N THR A 110 -7.03 -10.47 10.41
CA THR A 110 -6.54 -10.92 11.71
C THR A 110 -6.79 -12.42 11.89
N GLU A 111 -5.75 -13.19 12.15
CA GLU A 111 -5.88 -14.58 12.54
C GLU A 111 -6.29 -14.71 14.01
N TYR A 112 -7.27 -15.59 14.25
CA TYR A 112 -7.68 -16.03 15.58
C TYR A 112 -7.10 -17.43 15.81
N LYS A 113 -5.86 -17.51 16.26
CA LYS A 113 -5.31 -18.77 16.80
C LYS A 113 -5.74 -18.95 18.25
#